data_AF-A0A9W4DRX1-F1
#
_entry.id   AF-A0A9W4DRX1-F1
#
_cell.length_a   1.000
_cell.length_b   1.000
_cell.length_c   1.000
_cell.angle_alpha   90.00
_cell.angle_beta   90.00
_cell.angle_gamma   90.00
#
_symmetry.space_group_name_H-M   'P 1'
#
loop_
_entity.id
_entity.type
_entity.pdbx_description
1 polymer ?
#
loop_
_entity_poly.entity_id
_entity_poly.type
_entity_poly.pdbx_seq_one_letter_code
_entity_poly.pdbx_strand_id
1 'polypeptide(L)'
;MSANYRRYRSLASVIRISTPNNLPTVCLKCGSRTSANLFVRPLARRAHSSTRLIEIQEIAASDCPNAIPVPRISINTHQIFAGVVLSRPPLVTPDLHSFEKAFFFYQKRLNERLAIPFTRYFYFKKDSPADTDWKLKASERGGVPAKELGSYKAYGKLAWNDELLEKERHMAEPQYIIDQLTRDARVGVTEDGVVVQDVNARAEGVAKLNSRITDADTTNNDQRLDRKLDRTLYLVVRNKDDNTWGFPSGGVSGTENLHEAAERILAQSCGINMNTWIVGRVPIAYNITSPKTVPAEIPAIEAGPRPEHGVPHRSKATFFLKGRIMAGQADLLNNHFGLDNYRWLTKEEVSKLLPRDLYLSVCNSMHER
;
A
#
# COMPACT_ATOMS: atom_id res chain seq x y z
N MET A 1 38.32 -51.50 30.89
CA MET A 1 38.70 -51.67 29.46
C MET A 1 37.40 -51.64 28.67
N SER A 2 37.06 -50.73 27.77
CA SER A 2 37.83 -49.85 26.88
C SER A 2 37.05 -48.54 26.71
N ALA A 3 37.72 -47.40 26.87
CA ALA A 3 37.16 -46.06 26.69
C ALA A 3 37.48 -45.57 25.27
N ASN A 4 36.45 -45.39 24.44
CA ASN A 4 36.61 -44.84 23.08
C ASN A 4 36.59 -43.32 23.12
N TYR A 5 37.78 -42.72 23.16
CA TYR A 5 38.03 -41.29 23.11
C TYR A 5 37.88 -40.78 21.66
N ARG A 6 36.75 -40.15 21.33
CA ARG A 6 36.57 -39.44 20.05
C ARG A 6 37.24 -38.07 20.13
N ARG A 7 38.33 -37.91 19.36
CA ARG A 7 39.07 -36.66 19.17
C ARG A 7 38.20 -35.62 18.44
N TYR A 8 37.84 -34.53 19.13
CA TYR A 8 37.37 -33.30 18.50
C TYR A 8 38.59 -32.52 17.98
N ARG A 9 38.66 -32.28 16.66
CA ARG A 9 39.58 -31.30 16.08
C ARG A 9 38.91 -29.93 16.13
N SER A 10 39.38 -29.04 17.00
CA SER A 10 39.02 -27.62 16.95
C SER A 10 39.76 -26.95 15.79
N LEU A 11 39.01 -26.41 14.82
CA LEU A 11 39.56 -25.46 13.86
C LEU A 11 39.47 -24.07 14.49
N ALA A 12 40.58 -23.63 15.06
CA ALA A 12 40.79 -22.24 15.43
C ALA A 12 41.57 -21.56 14.30
N SER A 13 40.98 -20.56 13.64
CA SER A 13 41.76 -19.57 12.91
C SER A 13 40.97 -18.28 12.65
N VAL A 14 41.39 -17.25 13.40
CA VAL A 14 41.58 -15.84 13.01
C VAL A 14 40.35 -15.04 12.59
N ILE A 15 39.68 -14.46 13.59
CA ILE A 15 38.91 -13.22 13.43
C ILE A 15 39.90 -12.06 13.64
N ARG A 16 40.25 -11.34 12.57
CA ARG A 16 40.92 -10.04 12.69
C ARG A 16 39.86 -8.97 12.91
N ILE A 17 39.84 -8.42 14.12
CA ILE A 17 39.11 -7.21 14.48
C ILE A 17 39.92 -6.01 13.99
N SER A 18 39.41 -5.26 13.02
CA SER A 18 39.99 -3.98 12.61
C SER A 18 39.32 -2.84 13.38
N THR A 19 40.09 -2.15 14.22
CA THR A 19 39.69 -0.91 14.89
C THR A 19 39.62 0.27 13.91
N PRO A 20 38.79 1.30 14.16
CA PRO A 20 38.48 2.33 13.19
C PRO A 20 39.43 3.51 13.37
N ASN A 21 40.62 3.47 12.80
CA ASN A 21 41.48 4.66 12.63
C ASN A 21 42.59 4.31 11.64
N ASN A 22 42.29 4.40 10.35
CA ASN A 22 43.22 4.64 9.23
C ASN A 22 42.46 4.49 7.91
N LEU A 23 41.92 5.61 7.40
CA LEU A 23 41.42 5.69 6.03
C LEU A 23 42.58 6.10 5.12
N PRO A 24 43.00 5.30 4.12
CA PRO A 24 43.88 5.79 3.08
C PRO A 24 43.07 6.63 2.09
N THR A 25 43.44 7.90 1.93
CA THR A 25 43.00 8.77 0.84
C THR A 25 43.45 8.20 -0.50
N VAL A 26 42.54 7.57 -1.24
CA VAL A 26 42.79 7.07 -2.59
C VAL A 26 42.39 8.13 -3.62
N CYS A 27 43.34 8.48 -4.48
CA CYS A 27 43.15 9.42 -5.59
C CYS A 27 42.18 8.85 -6.65
N LEU A 28 41.13 9.62 -6.96
CA LEU A 28 40.04 9.30 -7.90
C LEU A 28 40.45 9.05 -9.37
N LYS A 29 41.75 9.14 -9.72
CA LYS A 29 42.24 8.88 -11.09
C LYS A 29 42.90 7.51 -11.29
N CYS A 30 43.09 6.71 -10.24
CA CYS A 30 43.75 5.41 -10.34
C CYS A 30 42.79 4.20 -10.26
N GLY A 31 41.51 4.41 -9.95
CA GLY A 31 40.51 3.34 -9.77
C GLY A 31 39.92 2.76 -11.08
N SER A 32 40.27 3.29 -12.24
CA SER A 32 39.63 2.95 -13.52
C SER A 32 40.50 2.12 -14.48
N ARG A 33 41.58 1.49 -14.01
CA ARG A 33 42.49 0.69 -14.89
C ARG A 33 42.85 -0.73 -14.45
N THR A 34 42.16 -1.33 -13.48
CA THR A 34 42.39 -2.74 -13.13
C THR A 34 41.12 -3.58 -13.32
N SER A 35 40.77 -3.82 -14.58
CA SER A 35 39.96 -4.97 -14.99
C SER A 35 40.85 -5.86 -15.85
N ALA A 36 41.72 -6.64 -15.20
CA ALA A 36 42.51 -7.68 -15.84
C ALA A 36 42.10 -9.04 -15.27
N ASN A 37 41.39 -9.78 -16.11
CA ASN A 37 41.15 -11.22 -16.12
C ASN A 37 41.88 -12.06 -15.06
N LEU A 38 41.12 -12.57 -14.10
CA LEU A 38 41.47 -13.79 -13.36
C LEU A 38 40.34 -14.81 -13.55
N PHE A 39 40.61 -15.78 -14.42
CA PHE A 39 39.79 -16.98 -14.61
C PHE A 39 39.84 -17.85 -13.35
N VAL A 40 38.75 -17.90 -12.60
CA VAL A 40 38.50 -18.96 -11.61
C VAL A 40 37.50 -19.93 -12.23
N ARG A 41 37.91 -21.19 -12.43
CA ARG A 41 37.04 -22.27 -12.90
C ARG A 41 36.03 -22.66 -11.80
N PRO A 42 34.71 -22.68 -12.06
CA PRO A 42 33.78 -23.37 -11.18
C PRO A 42 33.55 -24.82 -11.64
N LEU A 43 33.52 -25.73 -10.67
CA LEU A 43 33.04 -27.11 -10.80
C LEU A 43 31.57 -27.12 -11.26
N ALA A 44 31.27 -27.94 -12.26
CA ALA A 44 29.96 -28.04 -12.88
C ALA A 44 28.89 -28.59 -11.92
N ARG A 45 27.85 -27.78 -11.64
CA ARG A 45 26.51 -28.28 -11.33
C ARG A 45 25.64 -28.08 -12.57
N ARG A 46 25.11 -29.18 -13.11
CA ARG A 46 24.10 -29.15 -14.18
C ARG A 46 22.82 -28.51 -13.64
N ALA A 47 22.43 -27.37 -14.19
CA ALA A 47 21.08 -26.84 -14.14
C ALA A 47 20.54 -26.81 -15.57
N HIS A 48 19.43 -27.50 -15.81
CA HIS A 48 18.69 -27.45 -17.06
C HIS A 48 17.77 -26.23 -17.02
N SER A 49 18.09 -25.19 -17.78
CA SER A 49 17.14 -24.13 -18.14
C SER A 49 17.57 -23.52 -19.47
N SER A 50 16.77 -23.73 -20.51
CA SER A 50 16.97 -23.15 -21.83
C SER A 50 16.53 -21.69 -21.85
N THR A 51 17.47 -20.77 -21.66
CA THR A 51 17.27 -19.35 -21.97
C THR A 51 17.80 -19.05 -23.36
N ARG A 52 16.91 -18.63 -24.27
CA ARG A 52 17.29 -18.02 -25.55
C ARG A 52 18.13 -16.78 -25.26
N LEU A 53 19.33 -16.72 -25.82
CA LEU A 53 20.14 -15.50 -25.86
C LEU A 53 19.49 -14.54 -26.87
N ILE A 54 18.99 -13.42 -26.37
CA ILE A 54 18.70 -12.23 -27.19
C ILE A 54 19.97 -11.39 -27.12
N GLU A 55 20.59 -11.15 -28.27
CA GLU A 55 21.70 -10.19 -28.39
C GLU A 55 21.20 -8.80 -28.01
N ILE A 56 21.78 -8.23 -26.94
CA ILE A 56 21.58 -6.84 -26.57
C ILE A 56 22.62 -6.04 -27.36
N GLN A 57 22.15 -5.30 -28.39
CA GLN A 57 22.95 -4.24 -28.99
C GLN A 57 23.12 -3.10 -27.97
N GLU A 58 24.38 -2.76 -27.68
CA GLU A 58 24.73 -1.57 -26.89
C GLU A 58 24.35 -0.31 -27.70
N ILE A 59 23.26 0.33 -27.28
CA ILE A 59 22.88 1.65 -27.79
C ILE A 59 23.79 2.68 -27.12
N ALA A 60 24.60 3.36 -27.93
CA ALA A 60 25.45 4.46 -27.50
C ALA A 60 24.62 5.57 -26.82
N ALA A 61 25.15 6.12 -25.72
CA ALA A 61 24.49 7.10 -24.85
C ALA A 61 24.35 8.52 -25.45
N SER A 62 24.18 8.66 -26.77
CA SER A 62 24.11 9.97 -27.45
C SER A 62 22.80 10.27 -28.17
N ASP A 63 21.82 9.36 -28.17
CA ASP A 63 20.47 9.65 -28.65
C ASP A 63 19.47 9.20 -27.58
N CYS A 64 19.14 10.10 -26.65
CA CYS A 64 17.96 9.95 -25.81
C CYS A 64 16.78 10.61 -26.54
N PRO A 65 15.87 9.86 -27.18
CA PRO A 65 14.69 10.46 -27.76
C PRO A 65 13.76 10.83 -26.61
N ASN A 66 13.40 12.12 -26.56
CA ASN A 66 12.40 12.73 -25.68
C ASN A 66 12.78 12.85 -24.20
N ALA A 67 13.67 13.80 -23.90
CA ALA A 67 13.53 14.54 -22.65
C ALA A 67 12.07 15.05 -22.56
N ILE A 68 11.37 14.72 -21.47
CA ILE A 68 10.03 15.24 -21.20
C ILE A 68 10.11 16.76 -21.32
N PRO A 69 9.35 17.40 -22.23
CA PRO A 69 9.42 18.84 -22.41
C PRO A 69 9.03 19.50 -21.09
N VAL A 70 10.03 20.03 -20.37
CA VAL A 70 9.80 20.76 -19.13
C VAL A 70 9.19 22.11 -19.53
N PRO A 71 7.95 22.43 -19.11
CA PRO A 71 7.35 23.70 -19.46
C PRO A 71 8.20 24.84 -18.88
N ARG A 72 8.59 25.80 -19.71
CA ARG A 72 9.30 27.01 -19.27
C ARG A 72 8.29 27.93 -18.58
N ILE A 73 8.20 27.81 -17.26
CA ILE A 73 7.32 28.64 -16.43
C ILE A 73 8.10 29.88 -16.00
N SER A 74 7.52 31.06 -16.18
CA SER A 74 8.06 32.33 -15.69
C SER A 74 7.03 32.99 -14.80
N ILE A 75 7.51 33.63 -13.73
CA ILE A 75 6.66 34.38 -12.79
C ILE A 75 5.87 35.44 -13.55
N ASN A 76 6.44 36.09 -14.59
CA ASN A 76 5.75 37.15 -15.32
C ASN A 76 4.53 36.63 -16.10
N THR A 77 4.60 35.41 -16.64
CA THR A 77 3.55 34.83 -17.48
C THR A 77 2.58 33.94 -16.72
N HIS A 78 3.01 33.36 -15.59
CA HIS A 78 2.21 32.41 -14.81
C HIS A 78 2.07 32.83 -13.35
N GLN A 79 0.88 32.66 -12.81
CA GLN A 79 0.66 32.71 -11.37
C GLN A 79 0.84 31.30 -10.80
N ILE A 80 1.70 31.19 -9.78
CA ILE A 80 2.04 29.92 -9.14
C ILE A 80 1.03 29.60 -8.04
N PHE A 81 0.45 28.41 -8.12
CA PHE A 81 -0.47 27.86 -7.13
C PHE A 81 0.13 26.58 -6.53
N ALA A 82 -0.07 26.42 -5.23
CA ALA A 82 0.15 25.16 -4.53
C ALA A 82 -1.18 24.42 -4.42
N GLY A 83 -1.19 23.15 -4.78
CA GLY A 83 -2.31 22.24 -4.61
C GLY A 83 -1.93 21.07 -3.71
N VAL A 84 -2.90 20.48 -3.03
CA VAL A 84 -2.68 19.33 -2.15
C VAL A 84 -3.55 18.16 -2.59
N VAL A 85 -2.91 17.07 -3.00
CA VAL A 85 -3.57 15.78 -3.19
C VAL A 85 -3.51 15.06 -1.85
N LEU A 86 -4.50 15.33 -0.99
CA LEU A 86 -4.62 14.70 0.31
C LEU A 86 -5.19 13.30 0.16
N SER A 87 -4.47 12.31 0.67
CA SER A 87 -4.80 10.89 0.54
C SER A 87 -4.96 10.21 1.89
N ARG A 88 -6.01 9.39 2.04
CA ARG A 88 -6.18 8.44 3.14
C ARG A 88 -5.73 7.06 2.66
N PRO A 89 -4.64 6.47 3.20
CA PRO A 89 -4.16 5.16 2.78
C PRO A 89 -5.14 4.03 3.17
N PRO A 90 -5.07 2.86 2.53
CA PRO A 90 -5.92 1.72 2.87
C PRO A 90 -5.59 1.27 4.29
N LEU A 91 -6.63 1.05 5.10
CA LEU A 91 -6.52 0.63 6.49
C LEU A 91 -6.58 -0.90 6.63
N VAL A 92 -7.14 -1.58 5.63
CA VAL A 92 -7.20 -3.04 5.57
C VAL A 92 -6.52 -3.57 4.32
N THR A 93 -6.04 -4.82 4.39
CA THR A 93 -5.48 -5.53 3.24
C THR A 93 -6.51 -5.65 2.12
N PRO A 94 -6.12 -5.68 0.84
CA PRO A 94 -7.07 -5.84 -0.26
C PRO A 94 -7.75 -7.21 -0.25
N ASP A 95 -8.91 -7.27 -0.89
CA ASP A 95 -9.56 -8.55 -1.17
C ASP A 95 -8.76 -9.34 -2.20
N LEU A 96 -8.54 -10.62 -1.88
CA LEU A 96 -7.80 -11.53 -2.73
C LEU A 96 -8.61 -11.90 -3.97
N HIS A 97 -7.92 -12.02 -5.10
CA HIS A 97 -8.52 -12.58 -6.30
C HIS A 97 -8.85 -14.07 -6.11
N SER A 98 -9.83 -14.60 -6.84
CA SER A 98 -10.24 -16.01 -6.74
C SER A 98 -9.09 -16.97 -7.02
N PHE A 99 -8.21 -16.62 -7.96
CA PHE A 99 -7.01 -17.39 -8.25
C PHE A 99 -6.02 -17.35 -7.07
N GLU A 100 -5.79 -16.18 -6.47
CA GLU A 100 -4.89 -16.03 -5.32
C GLU A 100 -5.38 -16.84 -4.11
N LYS A 101 -6.69 -16.85 -3.84
CA LYS A 101 -7.29 -17.67 -2.79
C LYS A 101 -6.99 -19.17 -2.99
N ALA A 102 -7.25 -19.67 -4.20
CA ALA A 102 -6.97 -21.06 -4.54
C ALA A 102 -5.48 -21.39 -4.47
N PHE A 103 -4.63 -20.49 -4.98
CA PHE A 103 -3.18 -20.63 -4.93
C PHE A 103 -2.65 -20.70 -3.49
N PHE A 104 -3.06 -19.78 -2.61
CA PHE A 104 -2.63 -19.82 -1.22
C PHE A 104 -3.10 -21.08 -0.50
N PHE A 105 -4.33 -21.52 -0.74
CA PHE A 105 -4.84 -22.76 -0.16
C PHE A 105 -4.01 -23.97 -0.62
N TYR A 106 -3.72 -24.07 -1.92
CA TYR A 106 -2.85 -25.09 -2.49
C TYR A 106 -1.45 -25.07 -1.86
N GLN A 107 -0.83 -23.90 -1.79
CA GLN A 107 0.50 -23.75 -1.18
C GLN A 107 0.53 -24.15 0.29
N LYS A 108 -0.55 -23.90 1.05
CA LYS A 108 -0.63 -24.35 2.44
C LYS A 108 -0.68 -25.87 2.56
N ARG A 109 -1.42 -26.58 1.71
CA ARG A 109 -1.42 -28.07 1.71
C ARG A 109 -0.08 -28.64 1.27
N LEU A 110 0.56 -28.03 0.28
CA LEU A 110 1.92 -28.38 -0.11
C LEU A 110 2.91 -28.16 1.05
N ASN A 111 2.77 -27.05 1.76
CA ASN A 111 3.57 -26.77 2.95
C ASN A 111 3.36 -27.83 4.04
N GLU A 112 2.14 -28.31 4.27
CA GLU A 112 1.87 -29.40 5.23
C GLU A 112 2.64 -30.69 4.88
N ARG A 113 2.91 -30.95 3.60
CA ARG A 113 3.71 -32.11 3.15
C ARG A 113 5.20 -31.96 3.42
N LEU A 114 5.71 -30.74 3.27
CA LEU A 114 7.14 -30.43 3.36
C LEU A 114 7.56 -30.04 4.78
N ALA A 115 6.63 -29.49 5.56
CA ALA A 115 6.88 -29.05 6.91
C ALA A 115 7.15 -30.24 7.84
N ILE A 116 7.91 -29.95 8.91
CA ILE A 116 8.09 -30.89 10.02
C ILE A 116 6.74 -31.04 10.72
N PRO A 117 6.33 -32.27 11.09
CA PRO A 117 5.04 -32.49 11.74
C PRO A 117 4.94 -31.72 13.07
N PHE A 118 3.73 -31.23 13.37
CA PHE A 118 3.47 -30.45 14.58
C PHE A 118 3.76 -31.24 15.86
N THR A 119 4.70 -30.74 16.66
CA THR A 119 5.15 -31.36 17.92
C THR A 119 4.27 -30.94 19.10
N ARG A 120 3.11 -31.58 19.28
CA ARG A 120 2.14 -31.28 20.35
C ARG A 120 2.78 -31.14 21.75
N TYR A 121 3.62 -32.09 22.15
CA TYR A 121 4.24 -32.13 23.49
C TYR A 121 5.15 -30.94 23.80
N PHE A 122 5.60 -30.21 22.79
CA PHE A 122 6.40 -28.99 22.98
C PHE A 122 5.54 -27.83 23.46
N TYR A 123 4.29 -27.75 22.99
CA TYR A 123 3.36 -26.66 23.31
C TYR A 123 2.41 -26.99 24.46
N PHE A 124 1.95 -28.25 24.53
CA PHE A 124 0.97 -28.70 25.50
C PHE A 124 1.59 -29.72 26.44
N LYS A 125 1.56 -29.43 27.74
CA LYS A 125 1.96 -30.38 28.78
C LYS A 125 0.98 -31.54 28.78
N LYS A 126 1.51 -32.74 28.95
CA LYS A 126 0.71 -33.97 29.05
C LYS A 126 -0.32 -33.82 30.17
N ASP A 127 -1.54 -34.29 29.91
CA ASP A 127 -2.65 -34.36 30.88
C ASP A 127 -3.06 -32.99 31.45
N SER A 128 -2.85 -31.92 30.66
CA SER A 128 -3.39 -30.58 30.95
C SER A 128 -4.75 -30.38 30.26
N PRO A 129 -5.63 -29.50 30.79
CA PRO A 129 -6.90 -29.16 30.13
C PRO A 129 -6.73 -28.70 28.67
N ALA A 130 -5.65 -27.97 28.39
CA ALA A 130 -5.29 -27.54 27.04
C ALA A 130 -4.89 -28.71 26.12
N ASP A 131 -4.21 -29.73 26.64
CA ASP A 131 -3.88 -30.94 25.87
C ASP A 131 -5.11 -31.79 25.56
N THR A 132 -6.03 -31.92 26.52
CA THR A 132 -7.30 -32.62 26.32
C THR A 132 -8.19 -31.91 25.32
N ASP A 133 -8.27 -30.58 25.40
CA ASP A 133 -9.02 -29.74 24.47
C ASP A 133 -8.45 -29.84 23.05
N TRP A 134 -7.12 -29.75 22.91
CA TRP A 134 -6.46 -29.94 21.64
C TRP A 134 -6.73 -31.33 21.04
N LYS A 135 -6.63 -32.41 21.84
CA LYS A 135 -6.91 -33.78 21.37
C LYS A 135 -8.34 -33.94 20.90
N LEU A 136 -9.30 -33.38 21.63
CA LEU A 136 -10.72 -33.39 21.27
C LEU A 136 -10.92 -32.71 19.90
N LYS A 137 -10.46 -31.47 19.75
CA LYS A 137 -10.56 -30.69 18.50
C LYS A 137 -9.77 -31.29 17.34
N ALA A 138 -8.61 -31.88 17.62
CA ALA A 138 -7.82 -32.56 16.59
C ALA A 138 -8.56 -33.80 16.10
N SER A 139 -9.21 -34.56 17.00
CA SER A 139 -10.04 -35.71 16.64
C SER A 139 -11.21 -35.30 15.75
N GLU A 140 -11.90 -34.21 16.08
CA GLU A 140 -12.98 -33.65 15.25
C GLU A 140 -12.51 -33.30 13.83
N ARG A 141 -11.26 -32.83 13.68
CA ARG A 141 -10.61 -32.52 12.39
C ARG A 141 -9.98 -33.73 11.69
N GLY A 142 -10.20 -34.95 12.21
CA GLY A 142 -9.61 -36.17 11.64
C GLY A 142 -8.11 -36.37 11.92
N GLY A 143 -7.57 -35.67 12.92
CA GLY A 143 -6.19 -35.77 13.39
C GLY A 143 -5.23 -34.73 12.79
N VAL A 144 -5.74 -33.78 12.02
CA VAL A 144 -4.93 -32.75 11.34
C VAL A 144 -4.66 -31.57 12.28
N PRO A 145 -3.41 -31.09 12.40
CA PRO A 145 -3.08 -29.95 13.26
C PRO A 145 -3.51 -28.60 12.66
N ALA A 146 -3.53 -28.47 11.34
CA ALA A 146 -4.09 -27.31 10.64
C ALA A 146 -5.60 -27.20 10.86
N LYS A 147 -6.13 -25.96 10.90
CA LYS A 147 -7.54 -25.70 11.22
C LYS A 147 -8.35 -25.45 9.96
N GLU A 148 -7.71 -24.86 8.97
CA GLU A 148 -8.34 -24.29 7.78
C GLU A 148 -8.25 -25.18 6.53
N LEU A 149 -7.42 -26.23 6.54
CA LEU A 149 -7.11 -27.04 5.35
C LEU A 149 -8.07 -28.22 5.13
N GLY A 150 -9.11 -28.31 5.96
CA GLY A 150 -9.99 -29.48 6.04
C GLY A 150 -9.25 -30.71 6.57
N SER A 151 -9.78 -31.90 6.26
CA SER A 151 -9.27 -33.18 6.77
C SER A 151 -8.08 -33.74 5.97
N TYR A 152 -7.26 -32.87 5.37
CA TYR A 152 -6.12 -33.28 4.55
C TYR A 152 -4.98 -33.85 5.40
N LYS A 153 -4.50 -35.05 5.06
CA LYS A 153 -3.38 -35.73 5.74
C LYS A 153 -2.16 -35.77 4.83
N ALA A 154 -1.11 -35.05 5.21
CA ALA A 154 0.16 -35.02 4.48
C ALA A 154 0.89 -36.37 4.44
N TYR A 155 0.64 -37.25 5.41
CA TYR A 155 1.27 -38.56 5.51
C TYR A 155 0.24 -39.67 5.33
N GLY A 156 0.58 -40.68 4.54
CA GLY A 156 -0.24 -41.89 4.32
C GLY A 156 -0.57 -42.15 2.85
N LYS A 157 -1.44 -43.14 2.61
CA LYS A 157 -1.80 -43.59 1.26
C LYS A 157 -2.56 -42.53 0.43
N LEU A 158 -3.24 -41.60 1.11
CA LEU A 158 -4.06 -40.54 0.48
C LEU A 158 -3.35 -39.18 0.44
N ALA A 159 -2.04 -39.13 0.75
CA ALA A 159 -1.28 -37.87 0.76
C ALA A 159 -1.22 -37.17 -0.61
N TRP A 160 -1.40 -37.93 -1.69
CA TRP A 160 -1.45 -37.42 -3.07
C TRP A 160 -2.70 -36.58 -3.35
N ASN A 161 -3.77 -36.71 -2.55
CA ASN A 161 -5.03 -35.99 -2.75
C ASN A 161 -5.00 -34.63 -2.02
N ASP A 162 -4.04 -33.79 -2.38
CA ASP A 162 -3.82 -32.46 -1.80
C ASP A 162 -4.53 -31.34 -2.58
N GLU A 163 -4.92 -31.58 -3.83
CA GLU A 163 -5.66 -30.60 -4.62
C GLU A 163 -7.11 -30.44 -4.13
N LEU A 164 -7.68 -29.26 -4.37
CA LEU A 164 -9.07 -28.94 -4.01
C LEU A 164 -9.93 -29.07 -5.26
N LEU A 165 -11.03 -29.82 -5.17
CA LEU A 165 -11.99 -29.92 -6.26
C LEU A 165 -12.80 -28.63 -6.36
N GLU A 166 -13.33 -28.32 -7.55
CA GLU A 166 -14.11 -27.11 -7.77
C GLU A 166 -15.35 -27.03 -6.85
N LYS A 167 -15.97 -28.18 -6.54
CA LYS A 167 -17.10 -28.28 -5.60
C LYS A 167 -16.74 -27.84 -4.17
N GLU A 168 -15.46 -27.91 -3.80
CA GLU A 168 -14.95 -27.61 -2.47
C GLU A 168 -14.34 -26.20 -2.39
N ARG A 169 -14.48 -25.37 -3.44
CA ARG A 169 -13.91 -24.02 -3.51
C ARG A 169 -14.24 -23.14 -2.31
N HIS A 170 -15.39 -23.33 -1.66
CA HIS A 170 -15.78 -22.61 -0.46
C HIS A 170 -14.76 -22.72 0.68
N MET A 171 -13.96 -23.80 0.74
CA MET A 171 -12.92 -23.97 1.76
C MET A 171 -11.75 -22.99 1.61
N ALA A 172 -11.50 -22.52 0.39
CA ALA A 172 -10.47 -21.51 0.11
C ALA A 172 -10.95 -20.08 0.38
N GLU A 173 -12.25 -19.87 0.61
CA GLU A 173 -12.79 -18.54 0.89
C GLU A 173 -12.41 -18.08 2.32
N PRO A 174 -12.04 -16.80 2.51
CA PRO A 174 -11.64 -16.29 3.82
C PRO A 174 -12.71 -16.49 4.91
N GLN A 175 -13.99 -16.44 4.55
CA GLN A 175 -15.11 -16.64 5.49
C GLN A 175 -15.07 -18.03 6.14
N TYR A 176 -14.88 -19.09 5.33
CA TYR A 176 -14.75 -20.45 5.85
C TYR A 176 -13.56 -20.56 6.81
N ILE A 177 -12.41 -19.98 6.44
CA ILE A 177 -11.20 -20.01 7.26
C ILE A 177 -11.45 -19.31 8.61
N ILE A 178 -12.05 -18.13 8.59
CA ILE A 178 -12.39 -17.38 9.80
C ILE A 178 -13.35 -18.20 10.67
N ASP A 179 -14.35 -18.85 10.09
CA ASP A 179 -15.31 -19.67 10.83
C ASP A 179 -14.65 -20.88 11.48
N GLN A 180 -13.74 -21.57 10.78
CA GLN A 180 -12.99 -22.69 11.35
C GLN A 180 -12.08 -22.24 12.49
N LEU A 181 -11.37 -21.13 12.32
CA LEU A 181 -10.49 -20.58 13.37
C LEU A 181 -11.30 -20.09 14.58
N THR A 182 -12.45 -19.47 14.33
CA THR A 182 -13.36 -19.01 15.39
C THR A 182 -13.97 -20.20 16.13
N ARG A 183 -14.28 -21.31 15.44
CA ARG A 183 -14.74 -22.55 16.06
C ARG A 183 -13.66 -23.20 16.92
N ASP A 184 -12.41 -23.25 16.44
CA ASP A 184 -11.26 -23.81 17.18
C ASP A 184 -10.88 -22.96 18.40
N ALA A 185 -11.08 -21.64 18.34
CA ALA A 185 -10.81 -20.73 19.45
C ALA A 185 -11.76 -20.90 20.65
N ARG A 186 -12.94 -21.53 20.46
CA ARG A 186 -13.90 -21.79 21.53
C ARG A 186 -13.33 -22.81 22.51
N VAL A 187 -13.45 -22.55 23.80
CA VAL A 187 -12.97 -23.46 24.84
C VAL A 187 -13.90 -24.68 24.91
N GLY A 188 -13.37 -25.88 24.66
CA GLY A 188 -14.14 -27.13 24.73
C GLY A 188 -14.05 -27.84 26.08
N VAL A 189 -13.05 -27.51 26.90
CA VAL A 189 -12.74 -28.17 28.17
C VAL A 189 -12.59 -27.13 29.27
N THR A 190 -13.26 -27.35 30.41
CA THR A 190 -13.14 -26.48 31.60
C THR A 190 -11.80 -26.67 32.29
N GLU A 191 -11.48 -25.80 33.25
CA GLU A 191 -10.26 -25.92 34.07
C GLU A 191 -10.15 -27.26 34.79
N ASP A 192 -11.29 -27.83 35.21
CA ASP A 192 -11.38 -29.14 35.86
C ASP A 192 -11.14 -30.34 34.90
N GLY A 193 -10.86 -30.09 33.63
CA GLY A 193 -10.67 -31.13 32.62
C GLY A 193 -11.96 -31.78 32.12
N VAL A 194 -13.12 -31.19 32.46
CA VAL A 194 -14.43 -31.69 32.02
C VAL A 194 -14.76 -31.13 30.64
N VAL A 195 -15.15 -32.01 29.72
CA VAL A 195 -15.59 -31.61 28.38
C VAL A 195 -16.97 -30.97 28.47
N VAL A 196 -17.08 -29.70 28.08
CA VAL A 196 -18.36 -28.97 28.04
C VAL A 196 -19.23 -29.60 26.96
N GLN A 197 -20.40 -30.16 27.28
CA GLN A 197 -21.27 -30.77 26.26
C GLN A 197 -22.16 -29.72 25.56
N ASP A 198 -22.50 -28.63 26.25
CA ASP A 198 -23.38 -27.60 25.73
C ASP A 198 -22.69 -26.71 24.70
N VAL A 199 -23.16 -26.77 23.45
CA VAL A 199 -22.65 -25.99 22.31
C VAL A 199 -22.81 -24.49 22.53
N ASN A 200 -23.88 -24.08 23.23
CA ASN A 200 -24.16 -22.67 23.54
C ASN A 200 -23.20 -22.12 24.59
N ALA A 201 -22.87 -22.89 25.64
CA ALA A 201 -21.88 -22.51 26.64
C ALA A 201 -20.46 -22.42 26.04
N ARG A 202 -20.13 -23.27 25.04
CA ARG A 202 -18.87 -23.16 24.28
C ARG A 202 -18.77 -21.90 23.41
N ALA A 203 -19.89 -21.28 23.06
CA ALA A 203 -19.92 -20.15 22.12
C ALA A 203 -19.67 -18.79 22.79
N GLU A 204 -19.76 -18.72 24.12
CA GLU A 204 -19.61 -17.48 24.89
C GLU A 204 -18.12 -17.16 25.08
N GLY A 205 -17.65 -16.05 24.50
CA GLY A 205 -16.32 -15.49 24.79
C GLY A 205 -15.38 -15.28 23.59
N VAL A 206 -15.66 -15.81 22.40
CA VAL A 206 -14.81 -15.54 21.22
C VAL A 206 -15.33 -14.32 20.47
N ALA A 207 -14.61 -13.21 20.57
CA ALA A 207 -14.90 -12.01 19.79
C ALA A 207 -14.81 -12.31 18.28
N LYS A 208 -15.89 -12.00 17.55
CA LYS A 208 -15.90 -12.11 16.09
C LYS A 208 -15.17 -10.92 15.47
N LEU A 209 -14.55 -11.14 14.33
CA LEU A 209 -13.96 -10.05 13.54
C LEU A 209 -15.06 -9.09 13.09
N ASN A 210 -14.75 -7.79 13.12
CA ASN A 210 -15.61 -6.77 12.56
C ASN A 210 -15.72 -6.94 11.03
N SER A 211 -16.86 -6.56 10.48
CA SER A 211 -17.07 -6.53 9.04
C SER A 211 -16.08 -5.58 8.37
N ARG A 212 -15.56 -5.99 7.20
CA ARG A 212 -14.75 -5.13 6.32
C ARG A 212 -15.59 -4.04 5.64
N ILE A 213 -16.89 -4.32 5.45
CA ILE A 213 -17.87 -3.40 4.89
C ILE A 213 -18.48 -2.62 6.04
N THR A 214 -18.40 -1.29 5.95
CA THR A 214 -18.90 -0.37 6.98
C THR A 214 -20.32 0.14 6.67
N ASP A 215 -20.92 0.83 7.63
CA ASP A 215 -22.21 1.52 7.42
C ASP A 215 -22.09 2.61 6.35
N ALA A 216 -20.93 3.27 6.26
CA ALA A 216 -20.63 4.27 5.24
C ALA A 216 -20.56 3.68 3.83
N ASP A 217 -20.11 2.42 3.69
CA ASP A 217 -20.14 1.68 2.42
C ASP A 217 -21.57 1.30 2.02
N THR A 218 -22.37 0.84 2.99
CA THR A 218 -23.76 0.44 2.77
C THR A 218 -24.63 1.64 2.36
N THR A 219 -24.39 2.79 2.98
CA THR A 219 -25.10 4.06 2.68
C THR A 219 -24.46 4.86 1.53
N ASN A 220 -23.30 4.43 1.02
CA ASN A 220 -22.49 5.12 0.03
C ASN A 220 -22.25 6.60 0.35
N ASN A 221 -21.86 6.88 1.60
CA ASN A 221 -21.61 8.24 2.07
C ASN A 221 -20.18 8.70 1.72
N ASP A 222 -20.07 9.53 0.68
CA ASP A 222 -18.78 10.05 0.19
C ASP A 222 -18.04 10.99 1.15
N GLN A 223 -18.67 11.48 2.22
CA GLN A 223 -18.03 12.39 3.19
C GLN A 223 -17.30 11.64 4.30
N ARG A 224 -17.58 10.36 4.48
CA ARG A 224 -17.02 9.52 5.54
C ARG A 224 -15.66 8.93 5.13
N LEU A 225 -14.72 8.87 6.07
CA LEU A 225 -13.38 8.32 5.86
C LEU A 225 -13.30 6.80 6.06
N ASP A 226 -14.25 6.25 6.81
CA ASP A 226 -14.43 4.84 7.13
C ASP A 226 -15.09 4.03 6.00
N ARG A 227 -15.48 4.67 4.89
CA ARG A 227 -15.89 3.96 3.66
C ARG A 227 -14.68 3.38 2.92
N LYS A 228 -14.81 2.26 2.22
CA LYS A 228 -13.79 1.64 1.34
C LYS A 228 -12.43 1.57 2.02
N LEU A 229 -12.37 0.81 3.12
CA LEU A 229 -11.17 0.70 3.96
C LEU A 229 -9.97 0.10 3.23
N ASP A 230 -10.19 -0.67 2.17
CA ASP A 230 -9.18 -1.37 1.37
C ASP A 230 -8.62 -0.53 0.21
N ARG A 231 -9.21 0.63 -0.08
CA ARG A 231 -8.80 1.56 -1.15
C ARG A 231 -8.19 2.83 -0.58
N THR A 232 -7.34 3.48 -1.36
CA THR A 232 -6.93 4.86 -1.07
C THR A 232 -8.06 5.83 -1.44
N LEU A 233 -8.42 6.72 -0.50
CA LEU A 233 -9.34 7.82 -0.75
C LEU A 233 -8.59 9.14 -0.93
N TYR A 234 -9.14 10.02 -1.75
CA TYR A 234 -8.60 11.34 -2.05
C TYR A 234 -9.62 12.42 -1.72
N LEU A 235 -9.17 13.47 -1.05
CA LEU A 235 -10.02 14.62 -0.77
C LEU A 235 -10.22 15.45 -2.05
N VAL A 236 -11.47 15.63 -2.45
CA VAL A 236 -11.87 16.51 -3.55
C VAL A 236 -12.83 17.54 -3.00
N VAL A 237 -12.63 18.80 -3.37
CA VAL A 237 -13.45 19.94 -2.94
C VAL A 237 -14.13 20.58 -4.15
N ARG A 238 -15.30 21.17 -3.91
CA ARG A 238 -16.08 21.89 -4.93
C ARG A 238 -16.00 23.39 -4.67
N ASN A 239 -15.60 24.14 -5.69
CA ASN A 239 -15.65 25.59 -5.67
C ASN A 239 -17.11 26.06 -5.86
N LYS A 240 -17.56 27.03 -5.06
CA LYS A 240 -18.91 27.64 -5.17
C LYS A 240 -19.08 28.41 -6.47
N ASP A 241 -18.06 29.20 -6.82
CA ASP A 241 -18.16 30.17 -7.92
C ASP A 241 -18.15 29.46 -9.29
N ASP A 242 -17.23 28.51 -9.45
CA ASP A 242 -17.07 27.77 -10.70
C ASP A 242 -17.94 26.50 -10.77
N ASN A 243 -18.52 26.07 -9.64
CA ASN A 243 -19.18 24.75 -9.47
C ASN A 243 -18.32 23.57 -9.99
N THR A 244 -17.00 23.74 -10.04
CA THR A 244 -16.06 22.72 -10.50
C THR A 244 -15.45 21.98 -9.32
N TRP A 245 -15.23 20.67 -9.52
CA TRP A 245 -14.52 19.84 -8.57
C TRP A 245 -13.02 19.87 -8.84
N GLY A 246 -12.24 19.96 -7.76
CA GLY A 246 -10.79 20.01 -7.82
C GLY A 246 -10.16 19.60 -6.50
N PHE A 247 -8.84 19.65 -6.45
CA PHE A 247 -8.10 19.51 -5.21
C PHE A 247 -8.00 20.85 -4.49
N PRO A 248 -7.87 20.86 -3.15
CA PRO A 248 -7.55 22.08 -2.40
C PRO A 248 -6.31 22.75 -3.00
N SER A 249 -6.49 23.96 -3.52
CA SER A 249 -5.42 24.71 -4.17
C SER A 249 -5.57 26.20 -3.92
N GLY A 250 -4.45 26.90 -3.85
CA GLY A 250 -4.39 28.32 -3.52
C GLY A 250 -3.10 28.96 -4.03
N GLY A 251 -3.11 30.28 -4.13
CA GLY A 251 -1.94 31.03 -4.58
C GLY A 251 -0.81 30.98 -3.55
N VAL A 252 0.42 30.84 -4.05
CA VAL A 252 1.62 31.02 -3.21
C VAL A 252 1.80 32.51 -2.93
N SER A 253 1.89 32.87 -1.66
CA SER A 253 1.92 34.26 -1.18
C SER A 253 3.29 34.62 -0.62
N GLY A 254 3.84 35.76 -1.06
CA GLY A 254 5.10 36.29 -0.53
C GLY A 254 6.31 35.38 -0.81
N THR A 255 7.02 35.00 0.26
CA THR A 255 8.27 34.22 0.22
C THR A 255 8.12 32.80 0.76
N GLU A 256 6.89 32.32 0.96
CA GLU A 256 6.64 30.97 1.48
C GLU A 256 7.07 29.89 0.48
N ASN A 257 7.51 28.74 1.00
CA ASN A 257 7.80 27.60 0.15
C ASN A 257 6.51 26.89 -0.29
N LEU A 258 6.57 26.13 -1.38
CA LEU A 258 5.41 25.41 -1.93
C LEU A 258 4.74 24.45 -0.93
N HIS A 259 5.52 23.82 -0.05
CA HIS A 259 5.01 22.91 0.98
C HIS A 259 4.36 23.65 2.16
N GLU A 260 4.92 24.77 2.59
CA GLU A 260 4.33 25.65 3.61
C GLU A 260 3.02 26.27 3.10
N ALA A 261 3.01 26.71 1.84
CA ALA A 261 1.79 27.17 1.16
C ALA A 261 0.72 26.08 1.17
N ALA A 262 1.08 24.84 0.82
CA ALA A 262 0.17 23.69 0.83
C ALA A 262 -0.45 23.42 2.22
N GLU A 263 0.36 23.44 3.28
CA GLU A 263 -0.13 23.28 4.66
C GLU A 263 -1.10 24.39 5.07
N ARG A 264 -0.73 25.65 4.78
CA ARG A 264 -1.58 26.82 5.03
C ARG A 264 -2.90 26.74 4.27
N ILE A 265 -2.84 26.42 2.97
CA ILE A 265 -4.00 26.31 2.10
C ILE A 265 -4.94 25.23 2.64
N LEU A 266 -4.41 24.07 3.03
CA LEU A 266 -5.22 22.99 3.56
C LEU A 266 -5.95 23.38 4.86
N ALA A 267 -5.25 24.06 5.77
CA ALA A 267 -5.83 24.56 7.01
C ALA A 267 -6.92 25.63 6.75
N GLN A 268 -6.69 26.52 5.79
CA GLN A 268 -7.63 27.58 5.40
C GLN A 268 -8.82 27.09 4.57
N SER A 269 -8.67 25.96 3.87
CA SER A 269 -9.72 25.38 3.01
C SER A 269 -10.60 24.38 3.74
N CYS A 270 -10.00 23.49 4.53
CA CYS A 270 -10.64 22.31 5.09
C CYS A 270 -10.54 22.24 6.62
N GLY A 271 -10.11 23.33 7.26
CA GLY A 271 -10.01 23.46 8.70
C GLY A 271 -8.77 22.80 9.31
N ILE A 272 -8.55 23.08 10.59
CA ILE A 272 -7.43 22.57 11.39
C ILE A 272 -7.70 21.20 12.02
N ASN A 273 -8.94 20.70 11.96
CA ASN A 273 -9.39 19.45 12.58
C ASN A 273 -8.99 18.20 11.77
N MET A 274 -7.85 18.26 11.09
CA MET A 274 -7.26 17.14 10.35
C MET A 274 -5.79 17.00 10.75
N ASN A 275 -5.41 15.83 11.25
CA ASN A 275 -4.02 15.48 11.42
C ASN A 275 -3.46 15.06 10.05
N THR A 276 -2.75 15.99 9.42
CA THR A 276 -2.21 15.84 8.07
C THR A 276 -0.69 15.98 8.04
N TRP A 277 -0.07 15.31 7.07
CA TRP A 277 1.37 15.27 6.90
C TRP A 277 1.65 15.42 5.41
N ILE A 278 2.31 16.52 5.05
CA ILE A 278 2.83 16.72 3.71
C ILE A 278 4.12 15.91 3.58
N VAL A 279 4.13 14.96 2.64
CA VAL A 279 5.16 13.91 2.56
C VAL A 279 6.56 14.49 2.29
N GLY A 280 6.63 15.59 1.54
CA GLY A 280 7.89 16.24 1.22
C GLY A 280 7.69 17.53 0.43
N ARG A 281 8.79 18.11 -0.03
CA ARG A 281 8.82 19.41 -0.72
C ARG A 281 8.63 19.32 -2.23
N VAL A 282 8.77 18.12 -2.79
CA VAL A 282 8.76 17.88 -4.23
C VAL A 282 7.31 17.74 -4.72
N PRO A 283 6.89 18.51 -5.74
CA PRO A 283 5.57 18.32 -6.33
C PRO A 283 5.50 16.99 -7.09
N ILE A 284 4.38 16.28 -6.94
CA ILE A 284 4.12 14.97 -7.54
C ILE A 284 3.42 15.07 -8.90
N ALA A 285 2.76 16.19 -9.16
CA ALA A 285 2.06 16.49 -10.40
C ALA A 285 1.98 18.00 -10.60
N TYR A 286 1.70 18.44 -11.82
CA TYR A 286 1.46 19.84 -12.14
C TYR A 286 0.36 19.97 -13.20
N ASN A 287 -0.40 21.05 -13.14
CA ASN A 287 -1.38 21.42 -14.14
C ASN A 287 -1.20 22.89 -14.52
N ILE A 288 -1.05 23.17 -15.81
CA ILE A 288 -0.97 24.52 -16.34
C ILE A 288 -2.27 24.80 -17.09
N THR A 289 -3.08 25.70 -16.54
CA THR A 289 -4.32 26.14 -17.18
C THR A 289 -4.08 27.52 -17.80
N SER A 290 -4.28 27.63 -19.11
CA SER A 290 -4.29 28.93 -19.79
C SER A 290 -5.46 29.78 -19.27
N PRO A 291 -5.32 31.12 -19.21
CA PRO A 291 -6.42 31.97 -18.79
C PRO A 291 -7.61 31.74 -19.72
N LYS A 292 -8.80 31.51 -19.14
CA LYS A 292 -10.05 31.52 -19.92
C LYS A 292 -10.18 32.94 -20.47
N THR A 293 -10.04 33.12 -21.78
CA THR A 293 -10.40 34.37 -22.43
C THR A 293 -11.88 34.59 -22.17
N VAL A 294 -12.22 35.51 -21.28
CA VAL A 294 -13.58 36.05 -21.21
C VAL A 294 -13.77 36.74 -22.57
N PRO A 295 -14.77 36.35 -23.39
CA PRO A 295 -15.08 37.09 -24.60
C PRO A 295 -15.37 38.53 -24.20
N ALA A 296 -14.57 39.46 -24.71
CA ALA A 296 -14.83 40.88 -24.55
C ALA A 296 -16.07 41.25 -25.38
N GLU A 297 -17.26 40.91 -24.91
CA GLU A 297 -18.55 41.37 -25.45
C GLU A 297 -18.87 42.77 -24.93
N ILE A 298 -17.90 43.69 -25.00
CA ILE A 298 -18.19 45.12 -24.96
C ILE A 298 -17.67 45.68 -26.28
N PRO A 299 -18.55 46.04 -27.24
CA PRO A 299 -18.13 46.63 -28.51
C PRO A 299 -17.35 47.92 -28.25
N ALA A 300 -16.22 48.04 -28.93
CA ALA A 300 -15.17 49.04 -28.73
C ALA A 300 -15.54 50.45 -29.23
N ILE A 301 -16.72 50.98 -28.88
CA ILE A 301 -17.19 52.28 -29.38
C ILE A 301 -17.32 53.35 -28.29
N GLU A 302 -17.39 53.01 -26.99
CA GLU A 302 -17.51 54.02 -25.93
C GLU A 302 -16.60 53.76 -24.71
N ALA A 303 -15.33 53.42 -24.96
CA ALA A 303 -14.32 53.44 -23.90
C ALA A 303 -13.45 54.68 -24.06
N GLY A 304 -13.50 55.56 -23.05
CA GLY A 304 -12.45 56.58 -22.82
C GLY A 304 -11.06 55.95 -22.70
N PRO A 305 -10.00 56.75 -22.47
CA PRO A 305 -8.62 56.28 -22.54
C PRO A 305 -8.44 54.98 -21.74
N ARG A 306 -8.05 53.92 -22.45
CA ARG A 306 -7.75 52.60 -21.87
C ARG A 306 -6.84 52.81 -20.66
N PRO A 307 -7.13 52.24 -19.48
CA PRO A 307 -6.12 52.13 -18.45
C PRO A 307 -4.96 51.30 -19.04
N GLU A 308 -3.84 51.98 -19.25
CA GLU A 308 -2.55 51.51 -19.75
C GLU A 308 -1.89 50.43 -18.85
N HIS A 309 -2.61 49.97 -17.83
CA HIS A 309 -2.26 48.88 -16.93
C HIS A 309 -3.38 47.84 -16.87
N GLY A 310 -3.75 47.27 -18.02
CA GLY A 310 -4.52 46.03 -18.07
C GLY A 310 -3.69 44.92 -17.44
N VAL A 311 -4.14 44.37 -16.30
CA VAL A 311 -3.45 43.27 -15.61
C VAL A 311 -3.28 42.12 -16.62
N PRO A 312 -2.05 41.67 -16.92
CA PRO A 312 -1.85 40.59 -17.86
C PRO A 312 -2.58 39.34 -17.33
N HIS A 313 -3.44 38.75 -18.16
CA HIS A 313 -4.08 37.48 -17.86
C HIS A 313 -2.99 36.40 -17.75
N ARG A 314 -2.50 36.18 -16.53
CA ARG A 314 -1.48 35.15 -16.24
C ARG A 314 -2.11 33.77 -16.30
N SER A 315 -1.39 32.82 -16.90
CA SER A 315 -1.74 31.41 -16.85
C SER A 315 -1.62 30.87 -15.42
N LYS A 316 -2.49 29.96 -15.01
CA LYS A 316 -2.46 29.35 -13.68
C LYS A 316 -1.58 28.10 -13.72
N ALA A 317 -0.42 28.14 -13.07
CA ALA A 317 0.44 26.97 -12.89
C ALA A 317 0.25 26.39 -11.49
N THR A 318 -0.47 25.28 -11.39
CA THR A 318 -0.76 24.60 -10.12
C THR A 318 0.17 23.41 -9.95
N PHE A 319 0.94 23.39 -8.87
CA PHE A 319 1.81 22.28 -8.50
C PHE A 319 1.21 21.52 -7.33
N PHE A 320 1.04 20.21 -7.49
CA PHE A 320 0.39 19.36 -6.50
C PHE A 320 1.41 18.66 -5.62
N LEU A 321 1.23 18.75 -4.30
CA LEU A 321 1.99 18.01 -3.30
C LEU A 321 1.17 16.84 -2.77
N LYS A 322 1.88 15.82 -2.31
CA LYS A 322 1.27 14.66 -1.67
C LYS A 322 1.04 14.95 -0.20
N GLY A 323 -0.22 14.92 0.21
CA GLY A 323 -0.62 14.94 1.62
C GLY A 323 -1.11 13.56 2.06
N ARG A 324 -0.87 13.21 3.32
CA ARG A 324 -1.51 12.08 4.00
C ARG A 324 -2.34 12.57 5.17
N ILE A 325 -3.53 12.00 5.34
CA ILE A 325 -4.35 12.19 6.55
C ILE A 325 -4.18 10.98 7.46
N MET A 326 -4.01 11.23 8.76
CA MET A 326 -3.85 10.20 9.79
C MET A 326 -5.09 10.12 10.69
N ALA A 327 -5.71 11.27 10.97
CA ALA A 327 -6.93 11.36 11.77
C ALA A 327 -7.66 12.69 11.48
N GLY A 328 -8.90 12.80 11.95
CA GLY A 328 -9.72 14.00 11.82
C GLY A 328 -10.61 13.99 10.58
N GLN A 329 -11.23 15.13 10.27
CA GLN A 329 -12.18 15.28 9.18
C GLN A 329 -12.13 16.69 8.59
N ALA A 330 -12.41 16.82 7.30
CA ALA A 330 -12.50 18.11 6.64
C ALA A 330 -13.73 18.89 7.14
N ASP A 331 -13.51 20.15 7.47
CA ASP A 331 -14.55 21.10 7.86
C ASP A 331 -14.47 22.34 6.96
N LEU A 332 -15.60 22.69 6.34
CA LEU A 332 -15.70 23.80 5.37
C LEU A 332 -16.41 25.03 5.96
N LEU A 333 -16.81 25.04 7.24
CA LEU A 333 -17.62 26.12 7.81
C LEU A 333 -16.92 27.50 7.77
N ASN A 334 -15.60 27.56 7.99
CA ASN A 334 -14.81 28.80 8.02
C ASN A 334 -13.78 28.88 6.88
N ASN A 335 -14.19 28.54 5.66
CA ASN A 335 -13.28 28.51 4.53
C ASN A 335 -13.01 29.91 3.93
N HIS A 336 -11.77 30.13 3.49
CA HIS A 336 -11.34 31.39 2.86
C HIS A 336 -11.43 31.36 1.32
N PHE A 337 -11.72 30.19 0.76
CA PHE A 337 -11.63 29.91 -0.68
C PHE A 337 -12.99 29.70 -1.36
N GLY A 338 -14.10 30.01 -0.68
CA GLY A 338 -15.45 29.87 -1.24
C GLY A 338 -15.81 28.43 -1.58
N LEU A 339 -15.43 27.47 -0.73
CA LEU A 339 -15.69 26.05 -0.96
C LEU A 339 -17.05 25.66 -0.39
N ASP A 340 -17.84 24.90 -1.15
CA ASP A 340 -19.20 24.52 -0.71
C ASP A 340 -19.29 23.10 -0.17
N ASN A 341 -18.56 22.18 -0.79
CA ASN A 341 -18.71 20.76 -0.51
C ASN A 341 -17.37 20.03 -0.68
N TYR A 342 -17.22 18.91 0.01
CA TYR A 342 -16.08 18.02 -0.11
C TYR A 342 -16.53 16.57 -0.14
N ARG A 343 -15.70 15.73 -0.75
CA ARG A 343 -15.89 14.29 -0.82
C ARG A 343 -14.54 13.59 -0.73
N TRP A 344 -14.51 12.45 -0.06
CA TRP A 344 -13.40 11.52 -0.10
C TRP A 344 -13.69 10.49 -1.17
N LEU A 345 -12.88 10.41 -2.23
CA LEU A 345 -13.16 9.62 -3.43
C LEU A 345 -12.03 8.66 -3.79
N THR A 346 -12.37 7.49 -4.32
CA THR A 346 -11.38 6.57 -4.90
C THR A 346 -10.89 7.08 -6.25
N LYS A 347 -9.73 6.60 -6.73
CA LYS A 347 -9.16 7.00 -8.03
C LYS A 347 -10.16 6.88 -9.20
N GLU A 348 -10.95 5.80 -9.22
CA GLU A 348 -11.98 5.57 -10.25
C GLU A 348 -13.12 6.59 -10.20
N GLU A 349 -13.56 6.97 -9.00
CA GLU A 349 -14.61 7.97 -8.80
C GLU A 349 -14.10 9.37 -9.16
N VAL A 350 -12.84 9.67 -8.78
CA VAL A 350 -12.17 10.92 -9.14
C VAL A 350 -12.08 11.10 -10.65
N SER A 351 -11.82 10.01 -11.41
CA SER A 351 -11.79 10.04 -12.87
C SER A 351 -13.12 10.47 -13.50
N LYS A 352 -14.25 10.24 -12.83
CA LYS A 352 -15.59 10.58 -13.33
C LYS A 352 -15.99 12.00 -12.93
N LEU A 353 -15.46 12.51 -11.83
CA LEU A 353 -15.86 13.79 -11.25
C LEU A 353 -14.99 14.97 -11.69
N LEU A 354 -13.67 14.76 -11.83
CA LEU A 354 -12.74 15.83 -12.18
C LEU A 354 -12.79 16.17 -13.68
N PRO A 355 -12.51 17.42 -14.06
CA PRO A 355 -12.26 17.78 -15.45
C PRO A 355 -11.14 16.92 -16.05
N ARG A 356 -11.31 16.50 -17.31
CA ARG A 356 -10.41 15.55 -17.98
C ARG A 356 -8.96 16.02 -17.96
N ASP A 357 -8.69 17.29 -18.23
CA ASP A 357 -7.34 17.85 -18.28
C ASP A 357 -6.66 17.81 -16.91
N LEU A 358 -7.41 18.13 -15.86
CA LEU A 358 -6.92 18.06 -14.48
C LEU A 358 -6.65 16.60 -14.09
N TYR A 359 -7.57 15.68 -14.40
CA TYR A 359 -7.39 14.27 -14.10
C TYR A 359 -6.17 13.67 -14.80
N LEU A 360 -5.99 13.93 -16.11
CA LEU A 360 -4.83 13.44 -16.86
C LEU A 360 -3.49 13.94 -16.29
N SER A 361 -3.47 15.16 -15.74
CA SER A 361 -2.25 15.71 -15.13
C SER A 361 -1.89 15.06 -13.79
N VAL A 362 -2.86 14.51 -13.05
CA VAL A 362 -2.67 13.99 -11.69
C VAL A 362 -2.77 12.45 -11.63
N CYS A 363 -3.38 11.79 -12.61
CA CYS A 363 -3.76 10.37 -12.56
C CYS A 363 -2.60 9.42 -12.28
N ASN A 364 -1.40 9.72 -12.79
CA ASN A 364 -0.19 8.91 -12.58
C ASN A 364 0.35 9.00 -11.15
N SER A 365 0.06 10.11 -10.44
CA SER A 365 0.47 10.30 -9.05
C SER A 365 -0.49 9.62 -8.05
N MET A 366 -1.69 9.26 -8.50
CA MET A 366 -2.73 8.62 -7.70
C MET A 366 -2.61 7.10 -7.75
N HIS A 367 -2.59 6.49 -6.59
CA HIS A 367 -2.60 5.06 -6.35
C HIS A 367 -4.05 4.56 -6.24
N GLU A 368 -4.31 3.35 -6.73
CA GLU A 368 -5.63 2.71 -6.60
C GLU A 368 -5.87 2.10 -5.23
N ARG A 369 -4.80 1.60 -4.61
CA ARG A 369 -4.78 0.98 -3.30
C ARG A 369 -3.67 1.62 -2.53
#